data_AF-A0A3E0H744-F1
#
_entry.id   AF-A0A3E0H744-F1
#
_cell.length_a   1.000
_cell.length_b   1.000
_cell.length_c   1.000
_cell.angle_alpha   90.00
_cell.angle_beta   90.00
_cell.angle_gamma   90.00
#
_symmetry.space_group_name_H-M   'P 1'
#
loop_
_entity.id
_entity.type
_entity.pdbx_description
1 polymer ?
#
loop_
_entity_poly.entity_id
_entity_poly.type
_entity_poly.pdbx_seq_one_letter_code
_entity_poly.pdbx_strand_id
1 'polypeptide(L)'
;MVDSGSVDDLLDRDATRVVVLVEGISDQVAVETLAARHGRDLAAEGVVILPVGGAHGVRRHVQRLLDFRLLAICDAGEAHVVQRAMAEAGRGDVFVCDRDLEDELIRAAGTDRVKDVFAAHGDLTAFHTIQRQPAWRGKDEAAQMRRFLAAGARRKLRYARLLTAELDHIPPPLTALLAAI
;
A
#
# COMPACT_ATOMS: atom_id res chain seq x y z
N MET A 1 7.15 18.21 -8.37
CA MET A 1 6.74 18.03 -9.77
C MET A 1 7.36 16.74 -10.23
N VAL A 2 6.70 15.62 -9.90
CA VAL A 2 7.14 14.29 -10.33
C VAL A 2 6.51 14.06 -11.69
N ASP A 3 7.35 13.62 -12.61
CA ASP A 3 7.15 13.64 -14.04
C ASP A 3 5.96 12.80 -14.49
N SER A 4 5.34 13.26 -15.58
CA SER A 4 4.17 12.67 -16.24
C SER A 4 4.58 11.54 -17.18
N GLY A 5 5.60 10.74 -16.82
CA GLY A 5 5.86 9.45 -17.46
C GLY A 5 4.57 8.65 -17.34
N SER A 6 3.88 8.50 -18.45
CA SER A 6 2.42 8.52 -18.46
C SER A 6 1.91 7.25 -17.79
N VAL A 7 0.77 7.36 -17.11
CA VAL A 7 -0.05 6.20 -16.75
C VAL A 7 -0.22 5.25 -17.96
N ASP A 8 -0.22 5.82 -19.17
CA ASP A 8 -0.29 5.08 -20.43
C ASP A 8 0.97 4.25 -20.75
N ASP A 9 2.15 4.63 -20.27
CA ASP A 9 3.41 3.90 -20.52
C ASP A 9 3.46 2.58 -19.72
N LEU A 10 2.69 2.49 -18.63
CA LEU A 10 2.54 1.28 -17.80
C LEU A 10 1.40 0.37 -18.28
N LEU A 11 0.51 0.88 -19.13
CA LEU A 11 -0.72 0.21 -19.55
C LEU A 11 -0.64 -0.21 -21.00
N ASP A 12 -0.38 -1.50 -21.21
CA ASP A 12 -0.62 -2.12 -22.51
C ASP A 12 -2.12 -2.37 -22.67
N ARG A 13 -2.77 -1.71 -23.62
CA ARG A 13 -4.23 -1.83 -23.83
C ARG A 13 -4.68 -3.22 -24.27
N ASP A 14 -3.79 -4.00 -24.88
CA ASP A 14 -4.10 -5.35 -25.35
C ASP A 14 -3.78 -6.40 -24.28
N ALA A 15 -2.80 -6.16 -23.41
CA ALA A 15 -2.38 -7.11 -22.37
C ALA A 15 -2.96 -6.81 -20.97
N THR A 16 -3.31 -5.57 -20.66
CA THR A 16 -3.79 -5.17 -19.33
C THR A 16 -5.26 -5.51 -19.17
N ARG A 17 -5.57 -6.31 -18.15
CA ARG A 17 -6.92 -6.79 -17.81
C ARG A 17 -7.46 -6.07 -16.58
N VAL A 18 -6.61 -5.84 -15.58
CA VAL A 18 -6.99 -5.25 -14.29
C VAL A 18 -6.01 -4.14 -13.93
N VAL A 19 -6.54 -3.00 -13.48
CA VAL A 19 -5.75 -1.93 -12.87
C VAL A 19 -6.14 -1.79 -11.41
N VAL A 20 -5.16 -1.92 -10.51
CA VAL A 20 -5.33 -1.72 -9.08
C VAL A 20 -4.81 -0.34 -8.73
N LEU A 21 -5.69 0.55 -8.30
CA LEU A 21 -5.33 1.88 -7.83
C LEU A 21 -4.87 1.82 -6.38
N VAL A 22 -3.71 2.41 -6.09
CA VAL A 22 -3.16 2.52 -4.74
C VAL A 22 -2.75 3.96 -4.44
N GLU A 23 -2.71 4.37 -3.17
CA GLU A 23 -2.38 5.76 -2.81
C GLU A 23 -0.96 6.12 -3.26
N GLY A 24 0.01 5.25 -2.94
CA GLY A 24 1.42 5.51 -3.17
C GLY A 24 2.27 4.28 -3.52
N ILE A 25 3.55 4.55 -3.77
CA ILE A 25 4.53 3.52 -4.17
C ILE A 25 4.77 2.50 -3.03
N SER A 26 4.59 2.89 -1.76
CA SER A 26 4.67 1.93 -0.63
C SER A 26 3.65 0.82 -0.76
N ASP A 27 2.44 1.19 -1.16
CA ASP A 27 1.31 0.27 -1.25
C ASP A 27 1.47 -0.64 -2.45
N GLN A 28 1.96 -0.08 -3.58
CA GLN A 28 2.37 -0.86 -4.73
C GLN A 28 3.39 -1.94 -4.32
N VAL A 29 4.46 -1.53 -3.63
CA VAL A 29 5.50 -2.45 -3.16
C VAL A 29 4.92 -3.54 -2.26
N ALA A 30 4.00 -3.21 -1.36
CA ALA A 30 3.35 -4.19 -0.50
C ALA A 30 2.51 -5.20 -1.32
N VAL A 31 1.65 -4.72 -2.24
CA VAL A 31 0.80 -5.59 -3.06
C VAL A 31 1.65 -6.52 -3.94
N GLU A 32 2.65 -5.99 -4.64
CA GLU A 32 3.56 -6.77 -5.49
C GLU A 32 4.36 -7.80 -4.67
N THR A 33 4.85 -7.40 -3.49
CA THR A 33 5.59 -8.31 -2.59
C THR A 33 4.69 -9.45 -2.14
N LEU A 34 3.44 -9.15 -1.79
CA LEU A 34 2.49 -10.17 -1.34
C LEU A 34 2.13 -11.12 -2.49
N ALA A 35 1.85 -10.60 -3.70
CA ALA A 35 1.56 -11.42 -4.86
C ALA A 35 2.72 -12.37 -5.20
N ALA A 36 3.96 -11.85 -5.21
CA ALA A 36 5.16 -12.66 -5.45
C ALA A 36 5.34 -13.76 -4.38
N ARG A 37 5.03 -13.46 -3.11
CA ARG A 37 5.04 -14.46 -2.03
C ARG A 37 4.03 -15.58 -2.27
N HIS A 38 2.91 -15.29 -2.92
CA HIS A 38 1.92 -16.28 -3.36
C HIS A 38 2.27 -16.95 -4.70
N GLY A 39 3.46 -16.70 -5.26
CA GLY A 39 3.89 -17.27 -6.53
C GLY A 39 3.15 -16.68 -7.75
N ARG A 40 2.52 -15.51 -7.59
CA ARG A 40 1.80 -14.81 -8.66
C ARG A 40 2.71 -13.80 -9.34
N ASP A 41 2.69 -13.83 -10.67
CA ASP A 41 3.30 -12.79 -11.51
C ASP A 41 2.18 -11.90 -12.04
N LEU A 42 1.94 -10.79 -11.34
CA LEU A 42 0.86 -9.86 -11.66
C LEU A 42 0.97 -9.32 -13.09
N ALA A 43 2.18 -9.05 -13.59
CA ALA A 43 2.37 -8.56 -14.95
C ALA A 43 1.99 -9.63 -15.98
N ALA A 44 2.40 -10.88 -15.77
CA ALA A 44 1.99 -12.01 -16.63
C ALA A 44 0.49 -12.30 -16.56
N GLU A 45 -0.16 -11.95 -15.45
CA GLU A 45 -1.62 -12.04 -15.27
C GLU A 45 -2.39 -10.85 -15.88
N GLY A 46 -1.69 -9.85 -16.42
CA GLY A 46 -2.29 -8.64 -17.00
C GLY A 46 -2.79 -7.66 -15.93
N VAL A 47 -2.15 -7.62 -14.77
CA VAL A 47 -2.50 -6.79 -13.63
C VAL A 47 -1.47 -5.69 -13.45
N VAL A 48 -1.93 -4.45 -13.46
CA VAL A 48 -1.07 -3.26 -13.24
C VAL A 48 -1.45 -2.62 -11.91
N ILE A 49 -0.46 -2.44 -11.03
CA ILE A 49 -0.62 -1.68 -9.78
C ILE A 49 -0.21 -0.24 -10.04
N LEU A 50 -1.12 0.71 -9.85
CA LEU A 50 -0.95 2.10 -10.23
C LEU A 50 -1.05 3.04 -9.01
N PRO A 51 0.08 3.62 -8.55
CA PRO A 51 0.08 4.69 -7.57
C PRO A 51 -0.57 5.97 -8.12
N VAL A 52 -1.61 6.48 -7.46
CA VAL A 52 -2.36 7.67 -7.92
C VAL A 52 -1.90 8.98 -7.28
N GLY A 53 -1.01 8.93 -6.27
CA GLY A 53 -0.46 10.11 -5.60
C GLY A 53 -1.45 10.80 -4.66
N GLY A 54 -2.31 10.02 -3.99
CA GLY A 54 -3.30 10.49 -3.02
C GLY A 54 -4.74 10.62 -3.56
N ALA A 55 -5.73 10.73 -2.66
CA ALA A 55 -7.15 10.77 -3.00
C ALA A 55 -7.56 11.85 -4.01
N HIS A 56 -6.83 12.97 -4.08
CA HIS A 56 -7.15 14.05 -5.02
C HIS A 56 -6.86 13.68 -6.50
N GLY A 57 -6.02 12.66 -6.74
CA GLY A 57 -5.72 12.14 -8.07
C GLY A 57 -6.70 11.08 -8.56
N VAL A 58 -7.34 10.32 -7.64
CA VAL A 58 -8.05 9.08 -7.96
C VAL A 58 -9.10 9.27 -9.06
N ARG A 59 -9.90 10.34 -8.99
CA ARG A 59 -10.94 10.63 -9.98
C ARG A 59 -10.39 10.82 -11.39
N ARG A 60 -9.27 11.53 -11.53
CA ARG A 60 -8.61 11.75 -12.83
C ARG A 60 -8.12 10.44 -13.42
N HIS A 61 -7.58 9.55 -12.59
CA HIS A 61 -7.12 8.23 -13.05
C HIS A 61 -8.29 7.36 -13.45
N VAL A 62 -9.33 7.26 -12.62
CA VAL A 62 -10.53 6.45 -12.91
C VAL A 62 -11.17 6.85 -14.25
N GLN A 63 -11.33 8.15 -14.52
CA GLN A 63 -11.91 8.64 -15.78
C GLN A 63 -11.11 8.25 -17.04
N ARG A 64 -9.81 7.98 -16.90
CA ARG A 64 -8.94 7.58 -18.01
C ARG A 64 -8.88 6.07 -18.22
N LEU A 65 -9.39 5.31 -17.25
CA LEU A 65 -9.23 3.86 -17.18
C LEU A 65 -10.58 3.13 -17.23
N LEU A 66 -11.62 3.79 -17.73
CA LEU A 66 -12.98 3.24 -17.85
C LEU A 66 -13.06 1.96 -18.70
N ASP A 67 -12.08 1.76 -19.58
CA ASP A 67 -11.98 0.57 -20.44
C ASP A 67 -11.45 -0.67 -19.69
N PHE A 68 -10.91 -0.50 -18.48
CA PHE A 68 -10.30 -1.57 -17.70
C PHE A 68 -11.17 -1.99 -16.51
N ARG A 69 -10.96 -3.21 -16.01
CA ARG A 69 -11.49 -3.60 -14.70
C ARG A 69 -10.68 -2.88 -13.63
N LEU A 70 -11.34 -2.06 -12.83
CA LEU A 70 -10.69 -1.29 -11.76
C LEU A 70 -10.90 -1.96 -10.40
N LEU A 71 -9.82 -2.04 -9.63
CA LEU A 71 -9.84 -2.30 -8.20
C LEU A 71 -9.14 -1.13 -7.50
N ALA A 72 -9.43 -0.89 -6.23
CA ALA A 72 -8.70 0.08 -5.44
C ALA A 72 -8.46 -0.42 -4.02
N ILE A 73 -7.33 -0.06 -3.44
CA ILE A 73 -7.10 -0.14 -2.00
C ILE A 73 -6.76 1.25 -1.48
N CYS A 74 -7.37 1.66 -0.37
CA CYS A 74 -7.18 2.98 0.21
C CYS A 74 -7.39 3.02 1.72
N ASP A 75 -7.00 4.13 2.32
CA ASP A 75 -7.19 4.42 3.74
C ASP A 75 -8.66 4.73 4.07
N ALA A 76 -9.08 4.45 5.31
CA ALA A 76 -10.44 4.75 5.76
C ALA A 76 -10.81 6.23 5.62
N GLY A 77 -9.85 7.13 5.83
CA GLY A 77 -10.05 8.57 5.65
C GLY A 77 -10.36 8.98 4.20
N GLU A 78 -9.89 8.19 3.23
CA GLU A 78 -10.03 8.46 1.79
C GLU A 78 -11.15 7.65 1.13
N ALA A 79 -11.68 6.63 1.81
CA ALA A 79 -12.64 5.66 1.27
C ALA A 79 -13.82 6.31 0.55
N HIS A 80 -14.41 7.36 1.10
CA HIS A 80 -15.55 8.04 0.49
C HIS A 80 -15.20 8.69 -0.87
N VAL A 81 -13.99 9.25 -1.01
CA VAL A 81 -13.52 9.87 -2.26
C VAL A 81 -13.29 8.79 -3.32
N VAL A 82 -12.61 7.71 -2.93
CA VAL A 82 -12.28 6.60 -3.81
C VAL A 82 -13.54 5.88 -4.28
N GLN A 83 -14.44 5.51 -3.36
CA GLN A 83 -15.72 4.88 -3.68
C GLN A 83 -16.56 5.73 -4.64
N ARG A 84 -16.63 7.05 -4.41
CA ARG A 84 -17.34 7.95 -5.31
C ARG A 84 -16.72 7.96 -6.71
N ALA A 85 -15.41 8.04 -6.81
CA ALA A 85 -14.72 8.00 -8.10
C ALA A 85 -14.97 6.67 -8.83
N MET A 86 -14.88 5.55 -8.13
CA MET A 86 -15.13 4.21 -8.69
C MET A 86 -16.58 4.01 -9.13
N ALA A 87 -17.55 4.57 -8.39
CA ALA A 87 -18.96 4.55 -8.78
C ALA A 87 -19.21 5.34 -10.07
N GLU A 88 -18.49 6.43 -10.33
CA GLU A 88 -18.56 7.16 -11.61
C GLU A 88 -18.07 6.31 -12.80
N ALA A 89 -17.18 5.34 -12.57
CA ALA A 89 -16.79 4.35 -13.59
C ALA A 89 -17.80 3.21 -13.78
N GLY A 90 -18.79 3.10 -12.88
CA GLY A 90 -19.83 2.07 -12.92
C GLY A 90 -19.34 0.64 -12.65
N ARG A 91 -18.04 0.44 -12.39
CA ARG A 91 -17.39 -0.87 -12.21
C ARG A 91 -16.16 -0.74 -11.31
N GLY A 92 -16.13 -1.51 -10.23
CA GLY A 92 -14.91 -1.79 -9.47
C GLY A 92 -15.10 -1.86 -7.96
N ASP A 93 -14.22 -2.63 -7.32
CA ASP A 93 -14.27 -2.89 -5.88
C ASP A 93 -13.25 -2.02 -5.15
N VAL A 94 -13.62 -1.55 -3.95
CA VAL A 94 -12.75 -0.73 -3.08
C VAL A 94 -12.51 -1.48 -1.78
N PHE A 95 -11.25 -1.79 -1.51
CA PHE A 95 -10.78 -2.40 -0.27
C PHE A 95 -10.22 -1.32 0.64
N VAL A 96 -10.65 -1.30 1.90
CA VAL A 96 -10.38 -0.18 2.81
C VAL A 96 -9.56 -0.65 3.99
N CYS A 97 -8.40 -0.03 4.20
CA CYS A 97 -7.59 -0.18 5.41
C CYS A 97 -8.28 0.53 6.60
N ASP A 98 -8.16 -0.01 7.81
CA ASP A 98 -8.76 0.60 9.02
C ASP A 98 -8.21 2.01 9.28
N ARG A 99 -6.89 2.18 9.13
CA ARG A 99 -6.23 3.47 9.21
C ARG A 99 -5.46 3.78 7.94
N ASP A 100 -4.36 3.05 7.76
CA ASP A 100 -3.46 3.12 6.62
C ASP A 100 -2.78 1.75 6.46
N LEU A 101 -2.14 1.50 5.31
CA LEU A 101 -1.54 0.20 5.05
C LEU A 101 -0.38 -0.12 6.02
N GLU A 102 0.38 0.88 6.46
CA GLU A 102 1.44 0.66 7.45
C GLU A 102 0.89 0.17 8.79
N ASP A 103 -0.23 0.73 9.24
CA ASP A 103 -0.94 0.31 10.45
C ASP A 103 -1.44 -1.13 10.33
N GLU A 104 -2.01 -1.51 9.18
CA GLU A 104 -2.42 -2.89 8.87
C GLU A 104 -1.24 -3.87 8.97
N LEU A 105 -0.09 -3.53 8.37
CA LEU A 105 1.11 -4.36 8.39
C LEU A 105 1.67 -4.52 9.82
N ILE A 106 1.73 -3.42 10.59
CA ILE A 106 2.20 -3.46 11.99
C ILE A 106 1.27 -4.29 12.85
N ARG A 107 -0.05 -4.13 12.69
CA ARG A 107 -1.06 -4.88 13.46
C ARG A 107 -1.04 -6.36 13.13
N ALA A 108 -0.86 -6.72 11.86
CA ALA A 108 -0.79 -8.11 11.43
C ALA A 108 0.50 -8.81 11.87
N ALA A 109 1.64 -8.11 11.87
CA ALA A 109 2.91 -8.66 12.34
C ALA A 109 3.02 -8.70 13.88
N GLY A 110 2.43 -7.71 14.56
CA GLY A 110 2.66 -7.46 15.99
C GLY A 110 3.97 -6.72 16.26
N THR A 111 4.00 -5.95 17.35
CA THR A 111 5.14 -5.05 17.65
C THR A 111 6.45 -5.78 17.88
N ASP A 112 6.43 -6.96 18.50
CA ASP A 112 7.63 -7.77 18.73
C ASP A 112 8.27 -8.22 17.41
N ARG A 113 7.46 -8.72 16.47
CA ARG A 113 7.98 -9.10 15.15
C ARG A 113 8.53 -7.89 14.38
N VAL A 114 7.86 -6.74 14.46
CA VAL A 114 8.37 -5.51 13.83
C VAL A 114 9.72 -5.10 14.42
N LYS A 115 9.94 -5.25 15.75
CA LYS A 115 11.25 -5.00 16.37
C LYS A 115 12.31 -5.99 15.89
N ASP A 116 11.97 -7.26 15.71
CA ASP A 116 12.89 -8.25 15.13
C ASP A 116 13.31 -7.86 13.72
N VAL A 117 12.36 -7.43 12.88
CA VAL A 117 12.66 -6.91 11.53
C VAL A 117 13.56 -5.67 11.63
N PHE A 118 13.31 -4.74 12.56
CA PHE A 118 14.21 -3.60 12.77
C PHE A 118 15.61 -4.02 13.19
N ALA A 119 15.75 -5.02 14.06
CA ALA A 119 17.03 -5.55 14.52
C ALA A 119 17.81 -6.21 13.37
N ALA A 120 17.16 -7.11 12.63
CA ALA A 120 17.73 -7.81 11.47
C ALA A 120 18.23 -6.84 10.38
N HIS A 121 17.66 -5.64 10.35
CA HIS A 121 17.93 -4.63 9.33
C HIS A 121 18.70 -3.39 9.83
N GLY A 122 19.23 -3.46 11.06
CA GLY A 122 20.15 -2.46 11.63
C GLY A 122 19.49 -1.16 12.10
N ASP A 123 18.17 -1.14 12.23
CA ASP A 123 17.36 0.06 12.46
C ASP A 123 16.78 0.15 13.89
N LEU A 124 16.98 -0.88 14.73
CA LEU A 124 16.45 -0.90 16.11
C LEU A 124 16.97 0.28 16.96
N THR A 125 18.24 0.64 16.86
CA THR A 125 18.80 1.81 17.57
C THR A 125 18.18 3.12 17.10
N ALA A 126 17.91 3.25 15.80
CA ALA A 126 17.24 4.42 15.25
C ALA A 126 15.78 4.49 15.72
N PHE A 127 15.10 3.35 15.83
CA PHE A 127 13.76 3.26 16.39
C PHE A 127 13.72 3.71 17.85
N HIS A 128 14.60 3.19 18.71
CA HIS A 128 14.71 3.64 20.11
C HIS A 128 15.03 5.14 20.26
N THR A 129 15.68 5.74 19.26
CA THR A 129 15.90 7.18 19.24
C THR A 129 14.58 7.94 19.04
N ILE A 130 13.70 7.48 18.14
CA ILE A 130 12.35 8.05 17.99
C ILE A 130 11.52 7.86 19.25
N GLN A 131 11.53 6.67 19.86
CA GLN A 131 10.76 6.40 21.08
C GLN A 131 11.12 7.33 22.25
N ARG A 132 12.38 7.79 22.32
CA ARG A 132 12.85 8.71 23.36
C ARG A 132 12.54 10.18 23.08
N GLN A 133 12.09 10.53 21.88
CA GLN A 133 11.75 11.92 21.55
C GLN A 133 10.57 12.42 22.38
N PRO A 134 10.57 13.68 22.84
CA PRO A 134 9.51 14.22 23.71
C PRO A 134 8.09 14.04 23.17
N ALA A 135 7.89 14.17 21.85
CA ALA A 135 6.57 14.01 21.22
C ALA A 135 6.06 12.56 21.19
N TRP A 136 6.95 11.58 21.32
CA TRP A 136 6.66 10.15 21.12
C TRP A 136 6.84 9.31 22.38
N ARG A 137 7.61 9.77 23.37
CA ARG A 137 7.82 9.05 24.63
C ARG A 137 6.48 8.78 25.34
N GLY A 138 6.25 7.51 25.70
CA GLY A 138 5.03 7.06 26.38
C GLY A 138 3.79 6.94 25.48
N LYS A 139 3.92 7.19 24.16
CA LYS A 139 2.88 6.83 23.19
C LYS A 139 2.87 5.31 22.99
N ASP A 140 1.75 4.84 22.46
CA ASP A 140 1.60 3.47 21.98
C ASP A 140 2.75 3.06 21.04
N GLU A 141 3.25 1.83 21.21
CA GLU A 141 4.45 1.35 20.49
C GLU A 141 4.17 1.20 18.99
N ALA A 142 2.98 0.73 18.59
CA ALA A 142 2.62 0.64 17.17
C ALA A 142 2.54 2.03 16.53
N ALA A 143 2.02 3.03 17.24
CA ALA A 143 2.05 4.42 16.77
C ALA A 143 3.48 4.96 16.59
N GLN A 144 4.42 4.62 17.48
CA GLN A 144 5.84 4.98 17.34
C GLN A 144 6.47 4.27 16.14
N MET A 145 6.14 2.99 15.91
CA MET A 145 6.62 2.22 14.74
C MET A 145 6.13 2.87 13.45
N ARG A 146 4.83 3.18 13.35
CA ARG A 146 4.27 3.85 12.18
C ARG A 146 4.96 5.18 11.91
N ARG A 147 5.23 5.98 12.95
CA ARG A 147 6.02 7.20 12.81
C ARG A 147 7.44 6.94 12.31
N PHE A 148 8.07 5.87 12.79
CA PHE A 148 9.41 5.46 12.36
C PHE A 148 9.43 5.08 10.89
N LEU A 149 8.45 4.30 10.42
CA LEU A 149 8.29 3.96 8.99
C LEU A 149 8.11 5.22 8.14
N ALA A 150 7.29 6.16 8.61
CA ALA A 150 7.00 7.43 7.94
C ALA A 150 8.14 8.47 8.02
N ALA A 151 9.29 8.16 8.64
CA ALA A 151 10.39 9.12 8.79
C ALA A 151 11.15 9.44 7.49
N GLY A 152 10.87 8.75 6.38
CA GLY A 152 11.39 9.10 5.07
C GLY A 152 10.94 8.12 3.98
N ALA A 153 10.79 8.60 2.74
CA ALA A 153 10.27 7.82 1.63
C ALA A 153 11.04 6.49 1.40
N ARG A 154 12.38 6.53 1.39
CA ARG A 154 13.20 5.31 1.25
C ARG A 154 12.93 4.29 2.35
N ARG A 155 12.72 4.76 3.59
CA ARG A 155 12.41 3.89 4.73
C ARG A 155 11.00 3.31 4.60
N LYS A 156 10.02 4.12 4.21
CA LYS A 156 8.65 3.70 3.97
C LYS A 156 8.60 2.56 2.95
N LEU A 157 9.24 2.74 1.79
CA LEU A 157 9.31 1.70 0.74
C LEU A 157 10.03 0.44 1.21
N ARG A 158 11.16 0.59 1.91
CA ARG A 158 11.92 -0.54 2.46
C ARG A 158 11.05 -1.38 3.39
N TYR A 159 10.35 -0.76 4.32
CA TYR A 159 9.58 -1.48 5.32
C TYR A 159 8.23 -1.97 4.82
N ALA A 160 7.62 -1.32 3.83
CA ALA A 160 6.49 -1.89 3.11
C ALA A 160 6.86 -3.28 2.54
N ARG A 161 8.05 -3.41 1.93
CA ARG A 161 8.55 -4.69 1.42
C ARG A 161 8.85 -5.69 2.54
N LEU A 162 9.66 -5.29 3.51
CA LEU A 162 10.17 -6.19 4.55
C LEU A 162 9.04 -6.74 5.43
N LEU A 163 8.14 -5.88 5.89
CA LEU A 163 7.03 -6.31 6.74
C LEU A 163 6.09 -7.22 5.95
N THR A 164 5.76 -6.89 4.71
CA THR A 164 4.86 -7.71 3.89
C THR A 164 5.43 -9.10 3.59
N ALA A 165 6.74 -9.19 3.33
CA ALA A 165 7.40 -10.46 3.06
C ALA A 165 7.37 -11.44 4.25
N GLU A 166 7.25 -10.94 5.47
CA GLU A 166 7.35 -11.72 6.71
C GLU A 166 6.01 -11.89 7.45
N LEU A 167 4.88 -11.52 6.84
CA LEU A 167 3.57 -11.64 7.48
C LEU A 167 3.14 -13.10 7.71
N ASP A 168 2.90 -13.52 8.94
CA ASP A 168 2.24 -14.81 9.19
C ASP A 168 0.76 -14.78 8.81
N HIS A 169 0.09 -13.67 9.11
CA HIS A 169 -1.30 -13.41 8.76
C HIS A 169 -1.40 -12.19 7.85
N ILE A 170 -2.16 -12.32 6.76
CA ILE A 170 -2.33 -11.24 5.78
C ILE A 170 -3.49 -10.34 6.24
N PRO A 171 -3.32 -9.01 6.26
CA PRO A 171 -4.42 -8.09 6.55
C PRO A 171 -5.65 -8.33 5.66
N PRO A 172 -6.87 -8.21 6.19
CA PRO A 172 -8.11 -8.38 5.42
C PRO A 172 -8.17 -7.58 4.10
N PRO A 173 -7.80 -6.27 4.04
CA PRO A 173 -7.88 -5.53 2.79
C PRO A 173 -6.96 -6.09 1.70
N LEU A 174 -5.75 -6.55 2.06
CA LEU A 174 -4.83 -7.20 1.12
C LEU A 174 -5.31 -8.59 0.69
N THR A 175 -5.89 -9.36 1.61
CA THR A 175 -6.48 -10.68 1.29
C THR A 175 -7.62 -10.53 0.29
N ALA A 176 -8.54 -9.61 0.54
CA ALA A 176 -9.68 -9.35 -0.32
C ALA A 176 -9.25 -8.81 -1.69
N LEU A 177 -8.27 -7.90 -1.72
CA LEU A 177 -7.70 -7.39 -2.96
C LEU A 177 -7.10 -8.52 -3.80
N LEU A 178 -6.20 -9.33 -3.24
CA LEU A 178 -5.58 -10.44 -4.00
C LEU A 178 -6.60 -11.46 -4.49
N ALA A 179 -7.68 -11.72 -3.73
CA ALA A 179 -8.75 -12.61 -4.16
C ALA A 179 -9.59 -12.02 -5.31
N ALA A 180 -9.64 -10.70 -5.44
CA ALA A 180 -10.39 -10.01 -6.50
C ALA A 180 -9.57 -9.84 -7.79
N ILE A 181 -8.24 -9.83 -7.70
CA ILE A 181 -7.32 -9.87 -8.84
C ILE A 181 -7.46 -11.23 -9.53
#